data_AF-A0A5N5XF79-F1
#
_entry.id   AF-A0A5N5XF79-F1
#
_cell.length_a   1.000
_cell.length_b   1.000
_cell.length_c   1.000
_cell.angle_alpha   90.00
_cell.angle_beta   90.00
_cell.angle_gamma   90.00
#
_symmetry.space_group_name_H-M   'P 1'
#
loop_
_entity.id
_entity.type
_entity.pdbx_description
1 polymer ?
#
loop_
_entity_poly.entity_id
_entity_poly.type
_entity_poly.pdbx_seq_one_letter_code
_entity_poly.pdbx_strand_id
1 'polypeptide(L)'
;MKILCLHGKGTSGLIFKSQTSSFRSYLTDLPITFNFIDGPHPTTPAPGIDLFYPPPYYTFWETDTVPAVLNARTWLLDYISKNGPYDAVMAFSQGCALAAATLLLHAHETPLAPPPFKAAIFICGGAPLAILEEVGYEIPAEIRDRDVLSRKKLAAQADSKAILAKGAERWSSAEGSGVGFNEEVVRGELGEGGVKIAVPTVHVYGRRDPRFIAGVQLSGVCVGEGSRRVYDHRGGHDIPRGETVSRALADLVRWVLGEGGCVAE
;
A
#
# COMPACT_ATOMS: atom_id res chain seq x y z
N MET A 1 -10.92 17.70 -4.67
CA MET A 1 -9.92 16.86 -3.98
C MET A 1 -8.93 16.28 -4.98
N LYS A 2 -7.64 16.23 -4.63
CA LYS A 2 -6.59 15.57 -5.42
C LYS A 2 -6.01 14.36 -4.69
N ILE A 3 -6.06 13.18 -5.31
CA ILE A 3 -5.48 11.95 -4.77
C ILE A 3 -4.27 11.55 -5.62
N LEU A 4 -3.10 11.49 -4.99
CA LEU A 4 -1.90 10.95 -5.62
C LEU A 4 -1.94 9.42 -5.60
N CYS A 5 -1.73 8.78 -6.75
CA CYS A 5 -1.87 7.34 -6.90
C CYS A 5 -0.51 6.70 -7.21
N LEU A 6 0.01 5.88 -6.27
CA LEU A 6 1.32 5.22 -6.34
C LEU A 6 1.18 3.72 -6.64
N HIS A 7 1.73 3.27 -7.77
CA HIS A 7 1.59 1.89 -8.23
C HIS A 7 2.50 0.88 -7.48
N GLY A 8 2.39 -0.42 -7.78
CA GLY A 8 3.30 -1.45 -7.25
C GLY A 8 4.55 -1.65 -8.09
N LYS A 9 5.59 -2.29 -7.55
CA LYS A 9 6.80 -2.64 -8.31
C LYS A 9 6.43 -3.42 -9.59
N GLY A 10 7.03 -3.07 -10.72
CA GLY A 10 6.81 -3.77 -12.00
C GLY A 10 5.44 -3.49 -12.63
N THR A 11 4.85 -2.33 -12.30
CA THR A 11 3.60 -1.83 -12.93
C THR A 11 3.78 -0.36 -13.31
N SER A 12 2.71 0.35 -13.67
CA SER A 12 2.76 1.77 -14.04
C SER A 12 1.54 2.49 -13.50
N GLY A 13 1.55 3.82 -13.53
CA GLY A 13 0.39 4.64 -13.20
C GLY A 13 -0.82 4.28 -14.08
N LEU A 14 -0.60 4.00 -15.36
CA LEU A 14 -1.67 3.56 -16.28
C LEU A 14 -2.27 2.21 -15.85
N ILE A 15 -1.43 1.24 -15.50
CA ILE A 15 -1.89 -0.08 -15.03
C ILE A 15 -2.67 0.08 -13.73
N PHE A 16 -2.16 0.87 -12.78
CA PHE A 16 -2.84 1.10 -11.50
C PHE A 16 -4.18 1.83 -11.69
N LYS A 17 -4.27 2.77 -12.65
CA LYS A 17 -5.52 3.40 -13.06
C LYS A 17 -6.54 2.38 -13.59
N SER A 18 -6.11 1.45 -14.41
CA SER A 18 -6.96 0.36 -14.91
C SER A 18 -7.43 -0.56 -13.78
N GLN A 19 -6.52 -1.03 -12.93
CA GLN A 19 -6.81 -1.98 -11.86
C GLN A 19 -7.76 -1.43 -10.78
N THR A 20 -7.75 -0.11 -10.55
CA THR A 20 -8.62 0.56 -9.58
C THR A 20 -9.93 1.07 -10.16
N SER A 21 -10.19 0.88 -11.47
CA SER A 21 -11.38 1.43 -12.13
C SER A 21 -12.71 1.02 -11.50
N SER A 22 -12.83 -0.24 -11.04
CA SER A 22 -14.09 -0.80 -10.55
C SER A 22 -14.65 -0.12 -9.30
N PHE A 23 -13.82 0.22 -8.30
CA PHE A 23 -14.33 0.97 -7.14
C PHE A 23 -14.40 2.47 -7.42
N ARG A 24 -13.51 3.02 -8.28
CA ARG A 24 -13.54 4.44 -8.65
C ARG A 24 -14.78 4.83 -9.44
N SER A 25 -15.40 3.92 -10.19
CA SER A 25 -16.67 4.18 -10.87
C SER A 25 -17.83 4.45 -9.90
N TYR A 26 -17.70 4.06 -8.64
CA TYR A 26 -18.67 4.38 -7.60
C TYR A 26 -18.35 5.68 -6.85
N LEU A 27 -17.34 6.45 -7.25
CA LEU A 27 -16.94 7.71 -6.59
C LEU A 27 -17.21 8.96 -7.46
N THR A 28 -18.01 8.83 -8.51
CA THR A 28 -18.27 9.91 -9.49
C THR A 28 -19.12 11.05 -8.93
N ASP A 29 -19.77 10.84 -7.79
CA ASP A 29 -20.48 11.83 -6.99
C ASP A 29 -19.54 12.82 -6.29
N LEU A 30 -18.25 12.49 -6.15
CA LEU A 30 -17.26 13.35 -5.51
C LEU A 30 -16.34 14.02 -6.56
N PRO A 31 -15.95 15.30 -6.36
CA PRO A 31 -15.03 16.01 -7.25
C PRO A 31 -13.57 15.59 -7.00
N ILE A 32 -13.24 14.34 -7.32
CA ILE A 32 -11.92 13.74 -7.11
C ILE A 32 -11.11 13.74 -8.41
N THR A 33 -9.92 14.33 -8.38
CA THR A 33 -8.90 14.14 -9.40
C THR A 33 -7.90 13.09 -8.92
N PHE A 34 -7.90 11.92 -9.57
CA PHE A 34 -6.91 10.87 -9.33
C PHE A 34 -5.71 11.09 -10.26
N ASN A 35 -4.54 11.40 -9.69
CA ASN A 35 -3.30 11.52 -10.44
C ASN A 35 -2.45 10.26 -10.30
N PHE A 36 -2.39 9.47 -11.36
CA PHE A 36 -1.57 8.26 -11.42
C PHE A 36 -0.23 8.58 -12.05
N ILE A 37 0.84 8.34 -11.30
CA ILE A 37 2.20 8.66 -11.73
C ILE A 37 3.02 7.39 -11.92
N ASP A 38 4.02 7.45 -12.78
CA ASP A 38 5.02 6.40 -12.94
C ASP A 38 6.18 6.62 -11.96
N GLY A 39 6.74 5.52 -11.44
CA GLY A 39 7.98 5.53 -10.69
C GLY A 39 9.18 5.93 -11.58
N PRO A 40 10.26 6.46 -11.00
CA PRO A 40 11.37 7.02 -11.78
C PRO A 40 12.25 5.98 -12.49
N HIS A 41 12.15 4.69 -12.13
CA HIS A 41 13.02 3.64 -12.67
C HIS A 41 12.23 2.68 -13.57
N PRO A 42 12.57 2.55 -14.86
CA PRO A 42 12.07 1.48 -15.71
C PRO A 42 12.44 0.10 -15.16
N THR A 43 11.58 -0.89 -15.35
CA THR A 43 11.84 -2.26 -14.87
C THR A 43 11.08 -3.31 -15.69
N THR A 44 11.31 -4.58 -15.39
CA THR A 44 10.54 -5.71 -15.93
C THR A 44 9.16 -5.79 -15.25
N PRO A 45 8.15 -6.38 -15.90
CA PRO A 45 6.82 -6.52 -15.29
C PRO A 45 6.90 -7.28 -13.97
N ALA A 46 6.00 -6.94 -13.04
CA ALA A 46 5.73 -7.83 -11.92
C ALA A 46 5.19 -9.16 -12.47
N PRO A 47 5.45 -10.29 -11.82
CA PRO A 47 5.03 -11.58 -12.36
C PRO A 47 3.52 -11.61 -12.68
N GLY A 48 3.19 -11.98 -13.93
CA GLY A 48 1.83 -12.04 -14.45
C GLY A 48 1.21 -10.74 -14.96
N ILE A 49 1.86 -9.58 -14.77
CA ILE A 49 1.34 -8.30 -15.26
C ILE A 49 1.38 -8.23 -16.78
N ASP A 50 2.44 -8.77 -17.38
CA ASP A 50 2.66 -8.83 -18.83
C ASP A 50 1.64 -9.70 -19.57
N LEU A 51 0.96 -10.61 -18.89
CA LEU A 51 -0.14 -11.38 -19.45
C LEU A 51 -1.36 -10.51 -19.80
N PHE A 52 -1.50 -9.35 -19.16
CA PHE A 52 -2.70 -8.49 -19.28
C PHE A 52 -2.38 -7.05 -19.70
N TYR A 53 -1.16 -6.58 -19.47
CA TYR A 53 -0.77 -5.19 -19.71
C TYR A 53 0.57 -5.12 -20.44
N PRO A 54 0.66 -4.39 -21.57
CA PRO A 54 1.93 -4.15 -22.25
C PRO A 54 2.84 -3.19 -21.44
N PRO A 55 4.15 -3.15 -21.73
CA PRO A 55 5.06 -2.14 -21.18
C PRO A 55 4.64 -0.71 -21.55
N PRO A 56 5.20 0.34 -20.88
CA PRO A 56 6.29 0.30 -19.92
C PRO A 56 5.89 -0.06 -18.48
N TYR A 57 6.85 -0.56 -17.71
CA TYR A 57 6.73 -0.84 -16.28
C TYR A 57 7.81 -0.11 -15.49
N TYR A 58 7.50 0.22 -14.24
CA TYR A 58 8.33 1.04 -13.38
C TYR A 58 8.42 0.50 -11.95
N THR A 59 9.40 0.99 -11.20
CA THR A 59 9.60 0.78 -9.78
C THR A 59 10.00 2.10 -9.11
N PHE A 60 9.66 2.27 -7.84
CA PHE A 60 10.05 3.46 -7.08
C PHE A 60 11.50 3.41 -6.59
N TRP A 61 12.01 2.20 -6.37
CA TRP A 61 13.42 1.92 -6.11
C TRP A 61 13.78 0.53 -6.62
N GLU A 62 15.03 0.31 -6.97
CA GLU A 62 15.51 -0.95 -7.56
C GLU A 62 15.88 -1.99 -6.49
N THR A 63 16.53 -1.53 -5.42
CA THR A 63 17.02 -2.35 -4.30
C THR A 63 16.31 -2.00 -3.00
N ASP A 64 15.93 -2.99 -2.20
CA ASP A 64 15.28 -2.80 -0.90
C ASP A 64 16.31 -2.41 0.19
N THR A 65 16.90 -1.22 0.08
CA THR A 65 17.83 -0.64 1.05
C THR A 65 17.30 0.68 1.60
N VAL A 66 17.67 1.05 2.82
CA VAL A 66 17.26 2.33 3.44
C VAL A 66 17.61 3.52 2.52
N PRO A 67 18.83 3.67 1.98
CA PRO A 67 19.15 4.78 1.07
C PRO A 67 18.27 4.84 -0.17
N ALA A 68 17.89 3.69 -0.73
CA ALA A 68 17.04 3.64 -1.92
C ALA A 68 15.61 4.12 -1.61
N VAL A 69 15.06 3.75 -0.46
CA VAL A 69 13.74 4.24 -0.01
C VAL A 69 13.79 5.74 0.33
N LEU A 70 14.87 6.22 0.95
CA LEU A 70 15.06 7.64 1.21
C LEU A 70 15.17 8.47 -0.08
N ASN A 71 15.89 7.98 -1.09
CA ASN A 71 15.97 8.62 -2.40
C ASN A 71 14.60 8.66 -3.09
N ALA A 72 13.82 7.57 -3.01
CA ALA A 72 12.47 7.53 -3.54
C ALA A 72 11.53 8.51 -2.82
N ARG A 73 11.68 8.67 -1.49
CA ARG A 73 10.96 9.70 -0.71
C ARG A 73 11.33 11.10 -1.17
N THR A 74 12.62 11.41 -1.33
CA THR A 74 13.07 12.72 -1.82
C THR A 74 12.49 13.04 -3.19
N TRP A 75 12.51 12.08 -4.11
CA TRP A 75 11.88 12.20 -5.42
C TRP A 75 10.37 12.47 -5.31
N LEU A 76 9.66 11.75 -4.44
CA LEU A 76 8.22 11.93 -4.22
C LEU A 76 7.90 13.32 -3.65
N LEU A 77 8.66 13.79 -2.67
CA LEU A 77 8.47 15.12 -2.08
C LEU A 77 8.76 16.24 -3.11
N ASP A 78 9.79 16.10 -3.94
CA ASP A 78 10.03 17.01 -5.06
C ASP A 78 8.85 17.04 -6.04
N TYR A 79 8.32 15.87 -6.40
CA TYR A 79 7.13 15.76 -7.25
C TYR A 79 5.90 16.46 -6.62
N ILE A 80 5.65 16.23 -5.33
CA ILE A 80 4.54 16.85 -4.60
C ILE A 80 4.71 18.36 -4.54
N SER A 81 5.91 18.88 -4.34
CA SER A 81 6.15 20.33 -4.29
C SER A 81 5.82 21.03 -5.62
N LYS A 82 6.01 20.35 -6.76
CA LYS A 82 5.76 20.89 -8.10
C LYS A 82 4.32 20.69 -8.59
N ASN A 83 3.67 19.62 -8.17
CA ASN A 83 2.38 19.17 -8.73
C ASN A 83 1.24 19.15 -7.71
N GLY A 84 1.53 19.40 -6.44
CA GLY A 84 0.58 19.43 -5.34
C GLY A 84 -0.24 20.72 -5.27
N PRO A 85 -0.90 21.00 -4.13
CA PRO A 85 -1.06 20.08 -3.01
C PRO A 85 -1.88 18.84 -3.39
N TYR A 86 -1.69 17.74 -2.65
CA TYR A 86 -2.53 16.55 -2.70
C TYR A 86 -3.24 16.39 -1.35
N ASP A 87 -4.52 16.06 -1.40
CA ASP A 87 -5.32 15.86 -0.20
C ASP A 87 -5.08 14.47 0.40
N ALA A 88 -4.94 13.45 -0.45
CA ALA A 88 -4.72 12.08 -0.02
C ALA A 88 -3.76 11.32 -0.94
N VAL A 89 -3.27 10.18 -0.45
CA VAL A 89 -2.52 9.20 -1.23
C VAL A 89 -3.26 7.88 -1.30
N MET A 90 -3.31 7.28 -2.47
CA MET A 90 -3.78 5.90 -2.68
C MET A 90 -2.64 5.09 -3.28
N ALA A 91 -2.33 3.95 -2.69
CA ALA A 91 -1.14 3.22 -3.06
C ALA A 91 -1.37 1.71 -3.11
N PHE A 92 -0.54 1.02 -3.90
CA PHE A 92 -0.51 -0.43 -4.00
C PHE A 92 0.89 -0.99 -3.74
N SER A 93 0.99 -2.04 -2.92
CA SER A 93 2.22 -2.82 -2.70
C SER A 93 3.46 -1.94 -2.40
N GLN A 94 4.46 -1.87 -3.28
CA GLN A 94 5.64 -1.00 -3.11
C GLN A 94 5.27 0.48 -2.90
N GLY A 95 4.25 0.99 -3.61
CA GLY A 95 3.77 2.35 -3.41
C GLY A 95 3.25 2.59 -1.98
N CYS A 96 2.69 1.57 -1.32
CA CYS A 96 2.26 1.68 0.07
C CYS A 96 3.45 1.87 1.00
N ALA A 97 4.53 1.12 0.78
CA ALA A 97 5.76 1.27 1.56
C ALA A 97 6.37 2.67 1.36
N LEU A 98 6.32 3.23 0.14
CA LEU A 98 6.78 4.60 -0.14
C LEU A 98 5.95 5.65 0.62
N ALA A 99 4.62 5.58 0.51
CA ALA A 99 3.72 6.51 1.16
C ALA A 99 3.83 6.41 2.70
N ALA A 100 3.89 5.19 3.23
CA ALA A 100 4.07 4.96 4.66
C ALA A 100 5.41 5.49 5.17
N ALA A 101 6.52 5.18 4.49
CA ALA A 101 7.84 5.71 4.83
C ALA A 101 7.86 7.24 4.80
N THR A 102 7.22 7.84 3.79
CA THR A 102 7.13 9.31 3.67
C THR A 102 6.39 9.93 4.86
N LEU A 103 5.26 9.35 5.29
CA LEU A 103 4.48 9.83 6.44
C LEU A 103 5.19 9.60 7.78
N LEU A 104 5.83 8.44 7.97
CA LEU A 104 6.60 8.11 9.18
C LEU A 104 7.79 9.03 9.35
N LEU A 105 8.61 9.19 8.30
CA LEU A 105 9.77 10.08 8.33
C LEU A 105 9.35 11.54 8.50
N HIS A 106 8.26 11.98 7.86
CA HIS A 106 7.72 13.33 8.09
C HIS A 106 7.31 13.56 9.54
N ALA A 107 6.61 12.60 10.15
CA ALA A 107 6.19 12.70 11.54
C ALA A 107 7.39 12.65 12.51
N HIS A 108 8.46 11.95 12.15
CA HIS A 108 9.70 11.90 12.93
C HIS A 108 10.53 13.18 12.81
N GLU A 109 10.77 13.66 11.59
CA GLU A 109 11.67 14.78 11.28
C GLU A 109 11.02 16.15 11.54
N THR A 110 9.71 16.27 11.27
CA THR A 110 8.98 17.55 11.30
C THR A 110 7.58 17.40 11.91
N PRO A 111 7.46 16.99 13.19
CA PRO A 111 6.17 16.64 13.82
C PRO A 111 5.17 17.80 13.89
N LEU A 112 5.63 19.05 13.83
CA LEU A 112 4.77 20.25 13.88
C LEU A 112 4.33 20.73 12.49
N ALA A 113 4.93 20.20 11.41
CA ALA A 113 4.58 20.58 10.05
C ALA A 113 3.38 19.73 9.56
N PRO A 114 2.45 20.30 8.77
CA PRO A 114 1.37 19.52 8.17
C PRO A 114 1.92 18.36 7.34
N PRO A 115 1.31 17.16 7.41
CA PRO A 115 1.75 16.02 6.64
C PRO A 115 1.57 16.25 5.13
N PRO A 116 2.35 15.58 4.26
CA PRO A 116 2.27 15.74 2.80
C PRO A 116 0.94 15.25 2.21
N PHE A 117 0.17 14.47 2.98
CA PHE A 117 -1.19 14.02 2.68
C PHE A 117 -2.01 14.13 3.95
N LYS A 118 -3.31 14.43 3.83
CA LYS A 118 -4.24 14.44 4.96
C LYS A 118 -4.88 13.07 5.23
N ALA A 119 -4.81 12.14 4.27
CA ALA A 119 -5.36 10.80 4.38
C ALA A 119 -4.58 9.79 3.51
N ALA A 120 -4.61 8.50 3.85
CA ALA A 120 -3.95 7.45 3.06
C ALA A 120 -4.79 6.18 2.87
N ILE A 121 -4.73 5.61 1.67
CA ILE A 121 -5.39 4.35 1.28
C ILE A 121 -4.30 3.37 0.84
N PHE A 122 -4.08 2.32 1.62
CA PHE A 122 -3.07 1.30 1.36
C PHE A 122 -3.72 0.01 0.89
N ILE A 123 -3.37 -0.45 -0.32
CA ILE A 123 -3.90 -1.69 -0.91
C ILE A 123 -2.75 -2.70 -1.04
N CYS A 124 -2.91 -3.87 -0.41
CA CYS A 124 -1.90 -4.94 -0.36
C CYS A 124 -0.50 -4.43 0.00
N GLY A 125 -0.42 -3.46 0.91
CA GLY A 125 0.82 -2.84 1.35
C GLY A 125 1.60 -3.70 2.35
N GLY A 126 2.78 -3.22 2.76
CA GLY A 126 3.55 -3.79 3.86
C GLY A 126 4.29 -2.71 4.63
N ALA A 127 4.50 -2.92 5.92
CA ALA A 127 5.25 -1.99 6.76
C ALA A 127 6.70 -1.87 6.25
N PRO A 128 7.24 -0.66 6.06
CA PRO A 128 8.63 -0.48 5.64
C PRO A 128 9.58 -0.73 6.82
N LEU A 129 9.83 -2.01 7.16
CA LEU A 129 10.52 -2.41 8.40
C LEU A 129 11.86 -1.70 8.63
N ALA A 130 12.69 -1.57 7.61
CA ALA A 130 13.97 -0.88 7.73
C ALA A 130 13.82 0.63 8.02
N ILE A 131 12.73 1.26 7.57
CA ILE A 131 12.43 2.65 7.91
C ILE A 131 11.83 2.77 9.31
N LEU A 132 11.10 1.75 9.78
CA LEU A 132 10.61 1.74 11.16
C LEU A 132 11.77 1.80 12.15
N GLU A 133 12.87 1.11 11.86
CA GLU A 133 14.10 1.16 12.68
C GLU A 133 14.68 2.59 12.76
N GLU A 134 14.71 3.30 11.63
CA GLU A 134 15.17 4.70 11.57
C GLU A 134 14.29 5.66 12.40
N VAL A 135 13.01 5.32 12.65
CA VAL A 135 12.09 6.13 13.46
C VAL A 135 11.82 5.55 14.85
N GLY A 136 12.70 4.68 15.33
CA GLY A 136 12.74 4.23 16.72
C GLY A 136 11.93 2.98 17.04
N TYR A 137 11.64 2.13 16.05
CA TYR A 137 11.10 0.80 16.31
C TYR A 137 12.23 -0.22 16.47
N GLU A 138 12.08 -1.14 17.43
CA GLU A 138 12.91 -2.33 17.53
C GLU A 138 12.22 -3.49 16.82
N ILE A 139 12.77 -3.93 15.69
CA ILE A 139 12.17 -5.02 14.89
C ILE A 139 12.83 -6.36 15.28
N PRO A 140 12.09 -7.35 15.80
CA PRO A 140 12.62 -8.69 16.06
C PRO A 140 13.12 -9.38 14.78
N ALA A 141 14.15 -10.22 14.90
CA ALA A 141 14.73 -10.96 13.77
C ALA A 141 13.68 -11.86 13.09
N GLU A 142 12.79 -12.47 13.86
CA GLU A 142 11.73 -13.35 13.40
C GLU A 142 10.74 -12.60 12.48
N ILE A 143 10.50 -11.32 12.77
CA ILE A 143 9.65 -10.47 11.92
C ILE A 143 10.35 -10.14 10.60
N ARG A 144 11.67 -9.85 10.64
CA ARG A 144 12.46 -9.62 9.42
C ARG A 144 12.48 -10.87 8.54
N ASP A 145 12.71 -12.03 9.13
CA ASP A 145 12.74 -13.32 8.42
C ASP A 145 11.38 -13.64 7.78
N ARG A 146 10.28 -13.36 8.49
CA ARG A 146 8.92 -13.53 7.96
C ARG A 146 8.63 -12.55 6.82
N ASP A 147 9.11 -11.31 6.89
CA ASP A 147 8.99 -10.34 5.78
C ASP A 147 9.74 -10.83 4.53
N VAL A 148 10.98 -11.28 4.70
CA VAL A 148 11.78 -11.84 3.60
C VAL A 148 11.12 -13.08 2.99
N LEU A 149 10.65 -14.01 3.83
CA LEU A 149 10.00 -15.24 3.37
C LEU A 149 8.69 -14.94 2.62
N SER A 150 7.87 -14.02 3.11
CA SER A 150 6.62 -13.65 2.44
C SER A 150 6.85 -12.97 1.08
N ARG A 151 7.90 -12.16 0.93
CA ARG A 151 8.30 -11.60 -0.39
C ARG A 151 8.71 -12.70 -1.37
N LYS A 152 9.51 -13.67 -0.91
CA LYS A 152 9.91 -14.84 -1.73
C LYS A 152 8.69 -15.65 -2.16
N LYS A 153 7.75 -15.90 -1.25
CA LYS A 153 6.49 -16.60 -1.54
C LYS A 153 5.62 -15.84 -2.55
N LEU A 154 5.48 -14.53 -2.39
CA LEU A 154 4.76 -13.69 -3.36
C LEU A 154 5.38 -13.82 -4.75
N ALA A 155 6.70 -13.71 -4.87
CA ALA A 155 7.39 -13.85 -6.15
C ALA A 155 7.14 -15.23 -6.79
N ALA A 156 7.16 -16.31 -6.01
CA ALA A 156 6.91 -17.66 -6.50
C ALA A 156 5.45 -17.91 -6.91
N GLN A 157 4.47 -17.38 -6.15
CA GLN A 157 3.04 -17.56 -6.45
C GLN A 157 2.53 -16.61 -7.54
N ALA A 158 3.25 -15.51 -7.78
CA ALA A 158 2.99 -14.57 -8.84
C ALA A 158 3.53 -15.00 -10.21
N ASP A 159 4.37 -16.04 -10.25
CA ASP A 159 4.94 -16.56 -11.49
C ASP A 159 3.87 -16.89 -12.54
N SER A 160 4.11 -16.47 -13.78
CA SER A 160 3.16 -16.59 -14.89
C SER A 160 2.72 -18.05 -15.12
N LYS A 161 3.58 -19.04 -14.83
CA LYS A 161 3.21 -20.46 -14.89
C LYS A 161 2.16 -20.82 -13.84
N ALA A 162 2.24 -20.26 -12.64
CA ALA A 162 1.25 -20.47 -11.59
C ALA A 162 -0.08 -19.80 -11.93
N ILE A 163 -0.06 -18.62 -12.55
CA ILE A 163 -1.26 -17.91 -13.01
C ILE A 163 -1.97 -18.70 -14.10
N LEU A 164 -1.24 -19.12 -15.13
CA LEU A 164 -1.81 -19.88 -16.25
C LEU A 164 -2.32 -21.25 -15.81
N ALA A 165 -1.67 -21.88 -14.82
CA ALA A 165 -2.06 -23.21 -14.34
C ALA A 165 -3.22 -23.19 -13.32
N LYS A 166 -3.35 -22.14 -12.50
CA LYS A 166 -4.23 -22.16 -11.30
C LYS A 166 -5.14 -20.93 -11.15
N GLY A 167 -4.99 -19.89 -11.96
CA GLY A 167 -5.85 -18.70 -11.89
C GLY A 167 -5.97 -18.11 -10.48
N ALA A 168 -7.20 -17.90 -9.99
CA ALA A 168 -7.47 -17.41 -8.64
C ALA A 168 -7.14 -18.43 -7.52
N GLU A 169 -7.08 -19.73 -7.84
CA GLU A 169 -6.73 -20.78 -6.89
C GLU A 169 -5.25 -20.81 -6.55
N ARG A 170 -4.39 -20.06 -7.25
CA ARG A 170 -2.96 -19.96 -6.91
C ARG A 170 -2.72 -19.42 -5.50
N TRP A 171 -3.69 -18.66 -4.98
CA TRP A 171 -3.68 -18.12 -3.63
C TRP A 171 -4.16 -19.12 -2.57
N SER A 172 -4.63 -20.31 -2.95
CA SER A 172 -5.26 -21.28 -2.04
C SER A 172 -4.28 -22.10 -1.17
N SER A 173 -2.97 -22.02 -1.40
CA SER A 173 -2.01 -22.77 -0.59
C SER A 173 -2.02 -22.26 0.86
N ALA A 174 -2.36 -23.13 1.81
CA ALA A 174 -2.46 -22.82 3.24
C ALA A 174 -1.18 -22.18 3.82
N GLU A 175 -0.01 -22.53 3.28
CA GLU A 175 1.29 -22.06 3.74
C GLU A 175 1.61 -20.62 3.32
N GLY A 176 1.18 -19.64 4.12
CA GLY A 176 1.46 -18.22 3.91
C GLY A 176 0.21 -17.36 3.71
N SER A 177 -0.97 -17.98 3.72
CA SER A 177 -2.23 -17.26 3.93
C SER A 177 -2.32 -16.79 5.38
N GLY A 178 -2.95 -15.65 5.63
CA GLY A 178 -3.27 -15.14 6.97
C GLY A 178 -4.31 -15.96 7.74
N VAL A 179 -4.70 -17.13 7.22
CA VAL A 179 -5.70 -18.01 7.83
C VAL A 179 -5.16 -18.50 9.18
N GLY A 180 -5.88 -18.20 10.27
CA GLY A 180 -5.50 -18.55 11.63
C GLY A 180 -4.73 -17.47 12.40
N PHE A 181 -4.36 -16.36 11.77
CA PHE A 181 -3.74 -15.23 12.48
C PHE A 181 -4.79 -14.29 13.07
N ASN A 182 -4.60 -13.93 14.33
CA ASN A 182 -5.33 -12.84 14.97
C ASN A 182 -4.68 -11.51 14.57
N GLU A 183 -5.44 -10.62 13.94
CA GLU A 183 -4.88 -9.37 13.42
C GLU A 183 -4.43 -8.40 14.51
N GLU A 184 -5.10 -8.36 15.66
CA GLU A 184 -4.68 -7.50 16.77
C GLU A 184 -3.34 -7.96 17.36
N VAL A 185 -3.14 -9.28 17.45
CA VAL A 185 -1.84 -9.85 17.83
C VAL A 185 -0.77 -9.41 16.85
N VAL A 186 -1.02 -9.56 15.54
CA VAL A 186 -0.07 -9.16 14.49
C VAL A 186 0.24 -7.66 14.49
N ARG A 187 -0.76 -6.80 14.77
CA ARG A 187 -0.53 -5.35 14.91
C ARG A 187 0.38 -5.03 16.10
N GLY A 188 0.26 -5.79 17.19
CA GLY A 188 1.08 -5.63 18.39
C GLY A 188 2.52 -6.14 18.26
N GLU A 189 2.82 -7.00 17.27
CA GLU A 189 4.17 -7.59 17.10
C GLU A 189 5.27 -6.57 16.81
N LEU A 190 4.94 -5.41 16.22
CA LEU A 190 5.91 -4.35 15.97
C LEU A 190 6.18 -3.47 17.21
N GLY A 191 5.47 -3.69 18.32
CA GLY A 191 5.57 -2.89 19.53
C GLY A 191 4.96 -1.48 19.43
N GLU A 192 5.01 -0.75 20.53
CA GLU A 192 4.71 0.68 20.57
C GLU A 192 5.96 1.46 20.13
N GLY A 193 6.19 1.58 18.82
CA GLY A 193 7.32 2.35 18.31
C GLY A 193 7.20 3.86 18.59
N GLY A 194 8.30 4.58 18.37
CA GLY A 194 8.42 6.00 18.71
C GLY A 194 7.54 6.96 17.90
N VAL A 195 7.08 6.57 16.69
CA VAL A 195 6.34 7.44 15.76
C VAL A 195 5.24 6.66 15.04
N LYS A 196 4.02 7.21 14.96
CA LYS A 196 2.90 6.62 14.19
C LYS A 196 2.46 7.51 13.03
N ILE A 197 1.89 6.88 12.01
CA ILE A 197 1.15 7.60 10.96
C ILE A 197 -0.17 8.11 11.56
N ALA A 198 -0.28 9.42 11.75
CA ALA A 198 -1.41 10.06 12.45
C ALA A 198 -2.61 10.38 11.56
N VAL A 199 -2.40 10.50 10.25
CA VAL A 199 -3.48 10.77 9.29
C VAL A 199 -4.47 9.59 9.23
N PRO A 200 -5.74 9.82 8.91
CA PRO A 200 -6.69 8.75 8.68
C PRO A 200 -6.26 7.76 7.59
N THR A 201 -6.47 6.47 7.85
CA THR A 201 -5.96 5.39 7.00
C THR A 201 -7.00 4.32 6.70
N VAL A 202 -7.01 3.86 5.45
CA VAL A 202 -7.69 2.64 5.02
C VAL A 202 -6.65 1.60 4.62
N HIS A 203 -6.79 0.38 5.14
CA HIS A 203 -5.96 -0.77 4.75
C HIS A 203 -6.81 -1.85 4.09
N VAL A 204 -6.53 -2.13 2.82
CA VAL A 204 -7.16 -3.19 2.05
C VAL A 204 -6.12 -4.28 1.86
N TYR A 205 -6.42 -5.52 2.23
CA TYR A 205 -5.54 -6.66 1.99
C TYR A 205 -6.36 -7.93 1.80
N GLY A 206 -5.75 -8.96 1.20
CA GLY A 206 -6.39 -10.23 0.99
C GLY A 206 -5.85 -11.27 1.96
N ARG A 207 -6.71 -12.00 2.68
CA ARG A 207 -6.29 -13.09 3.58
C ARG A 207 -5.37 -14.13 2.93
N ARG A 208 -5.46 -14.32 1.61
CA ARG A 208 -4.65 -15.29 0.86
C ARG A 208 -3.42 -14.67 0.20
N ASP A 209 -3.17 -13.38 0.42
CA ASP A 209 -1.93 -12.72 0.01
C ASP A 209 -0.78 -13.22 0.90
N PRO A 210 0.34 -13.70 0.34
CA PRO A 210 1.55 -14.00 1.13
C PRO A 210 2.02 -12.81 1.99
N ARG A 211 1.71 -11.58 1.58
CA ARG A 211 2.02 -10.33 2.28
C ARG A 211 0.94 -9.90 3.28
N PHE A 212 -0.11 -10.70 3.52
CA PHE A 212 -1.22 -10.37 4.43
C PHE A 212 -0.70 -9.84 5.77
N ILE A 213 0.23 -10.56 6.39
CA ILE A 213 0.81 -10.18 7.68
C ILE A 213 1.52 -8.84 7.62
N ALA A 214 2.29 -8.58 6.55
CA ALA A 214 2.95 -7.29 6.37
C ALA A 214 1.92 -6.14 6.21
N GLY A 215 0.77 -6.41 5.57
CA GLY A 215 -0.33 -5.45 5.45
C GLY A 215 -1.02 -5.17 6.78
N VAL A 216 -1.24 -6.18 7.61
CA VAL A 216 -1.76 -6.01 8.97
C VAL A 216 -0.76 -5.25 9.84
N GLN A 217 0.54 -5.55 9.75
CA GLN A 217 1.61 -4.82 10.42
C GLN A 217 1.66 -3.35 10.00
N LEU A 218 1.48 -3.04 8.71
CA LEU A 218 1.36 -1.66 8.23
C LEU A 218 0.19 -0.93 8.90
N SER A 219 -0.92 -1.63 9.16
CA SER A 219 -2.04 -1.04 9.90
C SER A 219 -1.70 -0.77 11.38
N GLY A 220 -0.81 -1.56 11.98
CA GLY A 220 -0.34 -1.38 13.36
C GLY A 220 0.52 -0.13 13.59
N VAL A 221 1.22 0.35 12.56
CA VAL A 221 2.04 1.58 12.61
C VAL A 221 1.23 2.86 12.39
N CYS A 222 -0.06 2.75 12.10
CA CYS A 222 -1.00 3.86 12.01
C CYS A 222 -1.72 4.05 13.35
N VAL A 223 -2.15 5.29 13.65
CA VAL A 223 -3.03 5.56 14.79
C VAL A 223 -4.29 4.71 14.69
N GLY A 224 -4.69 4.11 15.81
CA GLY A 224 -5.73 3.08 15.86
C GLY A 224 -7.15 3.64 15.90
N GLU A 225 -7.82 3.48 17.04
CA GLU A 225 -9.23 3.77 17.23
C GLU A 225 -9.61 5.17 16.72
N GLY A 226 -10.69 5.24 15.93
CA GLY A 226 -11.17 6.46 15.28
C GLY A 226 -10.47 6.83 13.96
N SER A 227 -9.19 6.49 13.75
CA SER A 227 -8.40 6.97 12.59
C SER A 227 -8.05 5.86 11.56
N ARG A 228 -8.38 4.60 11.84
CA ARG A 228 -8.01 3.46 10.99
C ARG A 228 -9.19 2.55 10.67
N ARG A 229 -9.38 2.24 9.38
CA ARG A 229 -10.28 1.16 8.92
C ARG A 229 -9.52 0.12 8.11
N VAL A 230 -9.98 -1.12 8.19
CA VAL A 230 -9.39 -2.26 7.49
C VAL A 230 -10.45 -3.01 6.69
N TYR A 231 -10.04 -3.64 5.60
CA TYR A 231 -10.89 -4.46 4.76
C TYR A 231 -10.15 -5.67 4.21
N ASP A 232 -10.58 -6.86 4.62
CA ASP A 232 -10.09 -8.14 4.11
C ASP A 232 -10.94 -8.60 2.92
N HIS A 233 -10.42 -8.44 1.70
CA HIS A 233 -11.12 -8.88 0.48
C HIS A 233 -11.00 -10.39 0.22
N ARG A 234 -10.35 -11.15 1.12
CA ARG A 234 -10.17 -12.61 1.07
C ARG A 234 -9.39 -13.14 -0.15
N GLY A 235 -8.93 -12.26 -1.03
CA GLY A 235 -8.16 -12.57 -2.23
C GLY A 235 -6.67 -12.69 -1.95
N GLY A 236 -5.85 -12.62 -3.01
CA GLY A 236 -4.40 -12.61 -2.91
C GLY A 236 -3.82 -11.22 -3.07
N HIS A 237 -2.64 -11.13 -3.67
CA HIS A 237 -1.93 -9.87 -3.92
C HIS A 237 -2.49 -9.15 -5.17
N ASP A 238 -3.75 -8.73 -5.09
CA ASP A 238 -4.49 -8.15 -6.21
C ASP A 238 -5.50 -7.10 -5.76
N ILE A 239 -5.86 -6.18 -6.66
CA ILE A 239 -6.92 -5.19 -6.40
C ILE A 239 -8.27 -5.84 -6.73
N PRO A 240 -9.17 -5.99 -5.75
CA PRO A 240 -10.42 -6.71 -5.96
C PRO A 240 -11.38 -5.91 -6.87
N ARG A 241 -12.09 -6.62 -7.77
CA ARG A 241 -12.96 -6.01 -8.80
C ARG A 241 -14.43 -6.43 -8.73
N GLY A 242 -14.81 -7.31 -7.80
CA GLY A 242 -16.21 -7.72 -7.64
C GLY A 242 -17.08 -6.54 -7.20
N GLU A 243 -18.37 -6.54 -7.55
CA GLU A 243 -19.27 -5.42 -7.25
C GLU A 243 -19.35 -5.12 -5.74
N THR A 244 -19.63 -6.14 -4.92
CA THR A 244 -19.79 -5.98 -3.46
C THR A 244 -18.55 -5.36 -2.82
N VAL A 245 -17.36 -5.86 -3.18
CA VAL A 245 -16.10 -5.33 -2.68
C VAL A 245 -15.81 -3.94 -3.24
N SER A 246 -16.12 -3.68 -4.51
CA SER A 246 -15.91 -2.36 -5.12
C SER A 246 -16.72 -1.27 -4.44
N ARG A 247 -17.99 -1.55 -4.08
CA ARG A 247 -18.83 -0.63 -3.30
C ARG A 247 -18.26 -0.40 -1.90
N ALA A 248 -17.87 -1.46 -1.20
CA ALA A 248 -17.26 -1.35 0.12
C ALA A 248 -15.96 -0.52 0.09
N LEU A 249 -15.11 -0.72 -0.92
CA LEU A 249 -13.90 0.09 -1.10
C LEU A 249 -14.23 1.56 -1.38
N ALA A 250 -15.23 1.84 -2.21
CA ALA A 250 -15.67 3.22 -2.45
C ALA A 250 -16.14 3.89 -1.14
N ASP A 251 -16.91 3.20 -0.31
CA ASP A 251 -17.38 3.74 0.97
C ASP A 251 -16.24 3.99 1.97
N LEU A 252 -15.21 3.15 1.96
CA LEU A 252 -13.99 3.38 2.73
C LEU A 252 -13.20 4.59 2.22
N VAL A 253 -13.12 4.78 0.91
CA VAL A 253 -12.51 5.99 0.32
C VAL A 253 -13.30 7.24 0.73
N ARG A 254 -14.64 7.20 0.69
CA ARG A 254 -15.46 8.34 1.18
C ARG A 254 -15.17 8.63 2.64
N TRP A 255 -15.17 7.60 3.49
CA TRP A 255 -14.90 7.77 4.91
C TRP A 255 -13.54 8.41 5.15
N VAL A 256 -12.47 7.90 4.54
CA VAL A 256 -11.11 8.37 4.84
C VAL A 256 -10.88 9.80 4.33
N LEU A 257 -11.52 10.18 3.22
CA LEU A 257 -11.50 11.55 2.72
C LEU A 257 -12.29 12.49 3.64
N GLY A 258 -13.42 12.04 4.20
CA GLY A 258 -14.18 12.80 5.20
C GLY A 258 -13.39 12.99 6.50
N GLU A 259 -12.86 11.90 7.06
CA GLU A 259 -12.06 11.91 8.29
C GLU A 259 -10.79 12.76 8.14
N GLY A 260 -10.15 12.71 6.97
CA GLY A 260 -8.97 13.52 6.67
C GLY A 260 -9.27 14.99 6.35
N GLY A 261 -10.53 15.45 6.45
CA GLY A 261 -10.91 16.82 6.09
C GLY A 261 -10.58 17.18 4.63
N CYS A 262 -10.67 16.20 3.73
CA CYS A 262 -10.41 16.38 2.30
C CYS A 262 -11.65 16.92 1.57
N VAL A 263 -12.84 16.56 2.04
CA VAL A 263 -14.12 17.06 1.50
C VAL A 263 -14.36 18.45 2.08
N ALA A 264 -14.61 19.45 1.23
CA ALA A 264 -15.10 20.75 1.69
C ALA A 264 -16.56 20.59 2.17
N GLU A 265 -16.90 21.25 3.28
CA GLU A 265 -18.29 21.38 3.77
C GLU A 265 -19.22 22.00 2.72
#